data_AF-A0A0W0YW06-F1
#
_entry.id   AF-A0A0W0YW06-F1
#
_cell.length_a   1.000
_cell.length_b   1.000
_cell.length_c   1.000
_cell.angle_alpha   90.00
_cell.angle_beta   90.00
_cell.angle_gamma   90.00
#
_symmetry.space_group_name_H-M   'P 1'
#
loop_
_entity.id
_entity.type
_entity.pdbx_description
1 polymer ?
#
loop_
_entity_poly.entity_id
_entity_poly.type
_entity_poly.pdbx_seq_one_letter_code
_entity_poly.pdbx_strand_id
1 'polypeptide(L)'
;MNNTANTRTYALFYIKLGFLLFFACWFAIACLTNLVDLANAIHLTNEWAFHSGNLAALAKVLAIYHTPTWFLYALFCSDIIVQGTSAVLFAVASWQFGINRYPWPWINTAFGISMALWATFLVMEEIFIAYAFEATHIRLLILEMAALLVVHGLPHHTSETL
;
A
#
# COMPACT_ATOMS: atom_id res chain seq x y z
N MET A 1 41.11 -0.44 7.23
CA MET A 1 39.95 -1.36 7.14
C MET A 1 38.58 -0.63 7.24
N ASN A 2 38.48 0.68 6.98
CA ASN A 2 37.26 1.46 7.25
C ASN A 2 36.33 1.70 6.04
N ASN A 3 36.76 1.40 4.81
CA ASN A 3 35.96 1.74 3.61
C ASN A 3 34.78 0.80 3.37
N THR A 4 34.91 -0.50 3.67
CA THR A 4 33.87 -1.49 3.37
C THR A 4 32.66 -1.38 4.30
N ALA A 5 32.88 -1.04 5.57
CA ALA A 5 31.83 -0.82 6.55
C ALA A 5 30.94 0.38 6.17
N ASN A 6 31.55 1.49 5.73
CA ASN A 6 30.82 2.68 5.31
C ASN A 6 29.96 2.41 4.06
N THR A 7 30.53 1.79 3.02
CA THR A 7 29.78 1.47 1.78
C THR A 7 28.57 0.58 2.05
N ARG A 8 28.69 -0.40 2.94
CA ARG A 8 27.58 -1.29 3.32
C ARG A 8 26.42 -0.50 3.93
N THR A 9 26.72 0.43 4.83
CA THR A 9 25.69 1.21 5.53
C THR A 9 24.95 2.17 4.59
N TYR A 10 25.65 2.76 3.61
CA TYR A 10 25.01 3.55 2.55
C TYR A 10 24.09 2.70 1.66
N ALA A 11 24.54 1.51 1.24
CA ALA A 11 23.70 0.61 0.45
C ALA A 11 22.40 0.23 1.19
N LEU A 12 22.50 -0.06 2.49
CA LEU A 12 21.33 -0.38 3.32
C LEU A 12 20.37 0.80 3.47
N PHE A 13 20.87 2.03 3.56
CA PHE A 13 20.04 3.23 3.54
C PHE A 13 19.19 3.31 2.26
N TYR A 14 19.81 3.14 1.09
CA TYR A 14 19.08 3.21 -0.18
C TYR A 14 18.12 2.04 -0.38
N ILE A 15 18.42 0.85 0.14
CA ILE A 15 17.47 -0.28 0.13
C ILE A 15 16.20 0.08 0.91
N LYS A 16 16.35 0.61 2.13
CA LYS A 16 15.20 1.03 2.95
C LYS A 16 14.39 2.13 2.28
N LEU A 17 15.07 3.16 1.77
CA LEU A 17 14.42 4.25 1.04
C LEU A 17 13.70 3.72 -0.22
N GLY A 18 14.32 2.75 -0.91
CA GLY A 18 13.74 2.07 -2.06
C GLY A 18 12.42 1.37 -1.73
N PHE A 19 12.34 0.66 -0.59
CA PHE A 19 11.08 0.06 -0.13
C PHE A 19 10.00 1.11 0.12
N LEU A 20 10.33 2.19 0.83
CA LEU A 20 9.35 3.24 1.16
C LEU A 20 8.83 3.91 -0.12
N LEU A 21 9.71 4.24 -1.06
CA LEU A 21 9.33 4.83 -2.36
C LEU A 21 8.54 3.84 -3.23
N PHE A 22 8.91 2.56 -3.21
CA PHE A 22 8.18 1.53 -3.93
C PHE A 22 6.72 1.47 -3.47
N PHE A 23 6.47 1.38 -2.15
CA PHE A 23 5.10 1.35 -1.63
C PHE A 23 4.36 2.67 -1.87
N ALA A 24 5.02 3.82 -1.76
CA ALA A 24 4.42 5.10 -2.10
C ALA A 24 3.90 5.12 -3.53
N CYS A 25 4.74 4.76 -4.50
CA CYS A 25 4.39 4.71 -5.92
C CYS A 25 3.31 3.66 -6.21
N TRP A 26 3.45 2.47 -5.63
CA TRP A 26 2.54 1.37 -5.88
C TRP A 26 1.12 1.69 -5.37
N PHE A 27 0.98 2.18 -4.13
CA PHE A 27 -0.31 2.64 -3.61
C PHE A 27 -0.87 3.84 -4.36
N ALA A 28 -0.02 4.75 -4.84
CA ALA A 28 -0.47 5.86 -5.68
C ALA A 28 -1.08 5.36 -7.00
N ILE A 29 -0.43 4.39 -7.66
CA ILE A 29 -0.95 3.78 -8.89
C ILE A 29 -2.26 3.03 -8.60
N ALA A 30 -2.32 2.24 -7.53
CA ALA A 30 -3.55 1.54 -7.13
C ALA A 30 -4.71 2.53 -6.90
N CYS A 31 -4.45 3.60 -6.13
CA CYS A 31 -5.44 4.63 -5.84
C CYS A 31 -5.93 5.33 -7.11
N LEU A 32 -5.00 5.77 -7.98
CA LEU A 32 -5.33 6.45 -9.22
C LEU A 32 -6.13 5.55 -10.18
N THR A 33 -5.74 4.30 -10.32
CA THR A 33 -6.45 3.36 -11.20
C THR A 33 -7.83 2.99 -10.66
N ASN A 34 -8.01 2.90 -9.33
CA ASN A 34 -9.32 2.74 -8.70
C ASN A 34 -10.19 4.01 -8.81
N LEU A 35 -9.61 5.21 -8.74
CA LEU A 35 -10.33 6.46 -8.99
C LEU A 35 -10.87 6.52 -10.43
N VAL A 36 -10.07 6.10 -11.41
CA VAL A 36 -10.53 6.00 -12.81
C VAL A 36 -11.62 4.94 -12.94
N ASP A 37 -11.50 3.80 -12.26
CA ASP A 37 -12.53 2.75 -12.26
C ASP A 37 -13.87 3.26 -11.71
N LEU A 38 -13.82 4.03 -10.60
CA LEU A 38 -15.00 4.69 -10.05
C LEU A 38 -15.59 5.73 -11.02
N ALA A 39 -14.74 6.57 -11.61
CA ALA A 39 -15.16 7.62 -12.56
C ALA A 39 -15.84 7.03 -13.80
N ASN A 40 -15.32 5.92 -14.34
CA ASN A 40 -15.93 5.18 -15.43
C ASN A 40 -17.32 4.64 -15.03
N ALA A 41 -17.45 4.05 -13.84
CA ALA A 41 -18.72 3.48 -13.37
C ALA A 41 -19.83 4.51 -13.13
N ILE A 42 -19.48 5.75 -12.80
CA ILE A 42 -20.44 6.86 -12.67
C ILE A 42 -20.55 7.73 -13.94
N HIS A 43 -19.96 7.28 -15.05
CA HIS A 43 -19.97 7.96 -16.36
C HIS A 43 -19.40 9.39 -16.34
N LEU A 44 -18.40 9.65 -15.50
CA LEU A 44 -17.70 10.95 -15.43
C LEU A 44 -16.62 11.10 -16.52
N THR A 45 -16.16 9.99 -17.10
CA THR A 45 -15.10 9.93 -18.12
C THR A 45 -15.54 9.11 -19.32
N ASN A 46 -14.93 9.36 -20.48
CA ASN A 46 -15.12 8.56 -21.69
C ASN A 46 -14.35 7.24 -21.57
N GLU A 47 -14.88 6.26 -20.82
CA GLU A 47 -14.39 4.88 -20.65
C GLU A 47 -12.87 4.74 -20.83
N TRP A 48 -12.10 5.28 -19.87
CA TRP A 48 -10.65 5.21 -19.94
C TRP A 48 -10.20 3.77 -19.75
N ALA A 49 -9.45 3.24 -20.72
CA ALA A 49 -8.97 1.85 -20.70
C ALA A 49 -7.96 1.56 -19.58
N PHE A 50 -7.30 2.59 -19.03
CA PHE A 50 -6.34 2.42 -17.94
C PHE A 50 -7.05 2.57 -16.58
N HIS A 51 -7.66 1.48 -16.12
CA HIS A 51 -8.33 1.37 -14.82
C HIS A 51 -8.03 0.01 -14.19
N SER A 52 -8.30 -0.15 -12.89
CA SER A 52 -7.97 -1.38 -12.16
C SER A 52 -8.93 -2.54 -12.45
N GLY A 53 -10.20 -2.23 -12.75
CA GLY A 53 -11.29 -3.22 -12.85
C GLY A 53 -11.72 -3.79 -11.50
N ASN A 54 -11.19 -3.25 -10.39
CA ASN A 54 -11.44 -3.74 -9.04
C ASN A 54 -12.90 -3.51 -8.60
N LEU A 55 -13.57 -2.45 -9.06
CA LEU A 55 -14.97 -2.20 -8.73
C LEU A 55 -15.87 -3.30 -9.32
N ALA A 56 -15.62 -3.68 -10.56
CA ALA A 56 -16.34 -4.77 -11.21
C ALA A 56 -16.03 -6.13 -10.57
N ALA A 57 -14.79 -6.35 -10.13
CA ALA A 57 -14.41 -7.54 -9.37
C ALA A 57 -15.12 -7.59 -8.01
N LEU A 58 -15.13 -6.48 -7.26
CA LEU A 58 -15.80 -6.36 -5.97
C LEU A 58 -17.32 -6.55 -6.11
N ALA A 59 -17.94 -6.01 -7.16
CA ALA A 59 -19.36 -6.21 -7.43
C ALA A 59 -19.71 -7.70 -7.59
N LYS A 60 -18.85 -8.49 -8.26
CA LYS A 60 -19.02 -9.95 -8.40
C LYS A 60 -18.91 -10.66 -7.05
N VAL A 61 -17.97 -10.25 -6.20
CA VAL A 61 -17.81 -10.80 -4.84
C VAL A 61 -19.04 -10.52 -3.99
N LEU A 62 -19.51 -9.27 -3.96
CA LEU A 62 -20.65 -8.86 -3.13
C LEU A 62 -21.99 -9.42 -3.62
N ALA A 63 -22.08 -9.87 -4.88
CA ALA A 63 -23.29 -10.43 -5.47
C ALA A 63 -23.76 -11.72 -4.78
N ILE A 64 -22.87 -12.44 -4.10
CA ILE A 64 -23.19 -13.68 -3.37
C ILE A 64 -24.33 -13.48 -2.36
N TYR A 65 -24.39 -12.32 -1.72
CA TYR A 65 -25.46 -11.97 -0.76
C TYR A 65 -26.43 -10.92 -1.29
N HIS A 66 -26.47 -10.66 -2.60
CA HIS A 66 -27.34 -9.63 -3.21
C HIS A 66 -27.18 -8.25 -2.54
N THR A 67 -25.94 -7.92 -2.19
CA THR A 67 -25.59 -6.71 -1.45
C THR A 67 -26.00 -5.45 -2.23
N PRO A 68 -26.61 -4.44 -1.60
CA PRO A 68 -27.07 -3.26 -2.31
C PRO A 68 -25.90 -2.43 -2.89
N THR A 69 -26.14 -1.77 -4.02
CA THR A 69 -25.11 -1.02 -4.77
C THR A 69 -24.48 0.12 -3.97
N TRP A 70 -25.23 0.77 -3.07
CA TRP A 70 -24.65 1.82 -2.22
C TRP A 70 -23.53 1.29 -1.32
N PHE A 71 -23.64 0.04 -0.86
CA PHE A 71 -22.64 -0.58 0.01
C PHE A 71 -21.39 -0.98 -0.79
N LEU A 72 -21.57 -1.46 -2.02
CA LEU A 72 -20.47 -1.64 -2.98
C LEU A 72 -19.64 -0.35 -3.13
N TYR A 73 -20.29 0.78 -3.42
CA TYR A 73 -19.59 2.05 -3.56
C TYR A 73 -18.95 2.52 -2.25
N ALA A 74 -19.61 2.32 -1.10
CA ALA A 74 -19.05 2.67 0.20
C ALA A 74 -17.74 1.90 0.50
N LEU A 75 -17.73 0.60 0.25
CA LEU A 75 -16.52 -0.23 0.41
C LEU A 75 -15.42 0.18 -0.58
N PHE A 76 -15.76 0.38 -1.84
CA PHE A 76 -14.79 0.77 -2.86
C PHE A 76 -14.17 2.16 -2.60
N CYS A 77 -14.99 3.12 -2.16
CA CYS A 77 -14.48 4.43 -1.75
C CYS A 77 -13.58 4.35 -0.51
N SER A 78 -13.91 3.45 0.42
CA SER A 78 -13.08 3.22 1.61
C SER A 78 -11.70 2.67 1.23
N ASP A 79 -11.65 1.71 0.30
CA ASP A 79 -10.40 1.20 -0.29
C ASP A 79 -9.56 2.34 -0.93
N ILE A 80 -10.17 3.16 -1.79
CA ILE A 80 -9.50 4.32 -2.41
C ILE A 80 -8.91 5.27 -1.36
N ILE A 81 -9.67 5.60 -0.32
CA ILE A 81 -9.23 6.50 0.75
C ILE A 81 -8.01 5.91 1.47
N VAL A 82 -8.05 4.61 1.80
CA VAL A 82 -6.95 3.93 2.50
C VAL A 82 -5.71 3.82 1.61
N GLN A 83 -5.87 3.52 0.32
CA GLN A 83 -4.76 3.49 -0.65
C GLN A 83 -4.12 4.87 -0.81
N GLY A 84 -4.93 5.93 -0.99
CA GLY A 84 -4.44 7.30 -1.08
C GLY A 84 -3.72 7.74 0.21
N THR A 85 -4.29 7.41 1.37
CA THR A 85 -3.66 7.68 2.67
C THR A 85 -2.33 6.96 2.80
N SER A 86 -2.27 5.68 2.42
CA SER A 86 -1.05 4.87 2.45
C SER A 86 0.02 5.44 1.53
N ALA A 87 -0.35 5.83 0.29
CA ALA A 87 0.57 6.46 -0.66
C ALA A 87 1.20 7.73 -0.09
N VAL A 88 0.38 8.61 0.50
CA VAL A 88 0.85 9.87 1.12
C VAL A 88 1.76 9.58 2.31
N LEU A 89 1.37 8.66 3.20
CA LEU A 89 2.17 8.32 4.38
C LEU A 89 3.52 7.70 4.00
N PHE A 90 3.56 6.80 3.01
CA PHE A 90 4.81 6.26 2.50
C PHE A 90 5.67 7.32 1.80
N ALA A 91 5.06 8.28 1.09
CA ALA A 91 5.80 9.40 0.50
C ALA A 91 6.42 10.31 1.58
N VAL A 92 5.65 10.65 2.62
CA VAL A 92 6.15 11.42 3.78
C VAL A 92 7.24 10.65 4.52
N ALA A 93 7.04 9.36 4.77
CA ALA A 93 8.03 8.49 5.40
C ALA A 93 9.33 8.45 4.57
N SER A 94 9.23 8.29 3.25
CA SER A 94 10.36 8.31 2.31
C SER A 94 11.10 9.64 2.36
N TRP A 95 10.37 10.76 2.35
CA TRP A 95 10.94 12.10 2.41
C TRP A 95 11.69 12.31 3.72
N GLN A 96 11.05 12.05 4.87
CA GLN A 96 11.65 12.21 6.20
C GLN A 96 12.87 11.30 6.38
N PHE A 97 12.79 10.05 5.90
CA PHE A 97 13.91 9.13 5.90
C PHE A 97 15.08 9.64 5.03
N GLY A 98 14.76 10.14 3.83
CA GLY A 98 15.73 10.70 2.88
C GLY A 98 16.51 11.90 3.43
N ILE A 99 15.87 12.74 4.25
CA ILE A 99 16.49 13.91 4.89
C ILE A 99 17.00 13.62 6.31
N ASN A 100 17.10 12.34 6.72
CA ASN A 100 17.54 11.89 8.05
C ASN A 100 16.80 12.55 9.23
N ARG A 101 15.48 12.73 9.11
CA ARG A 101 14.62 13.25 10.19
C ARG A 101 13.70 12.17 10.71
N TYR A 102 13.70 11.98 12.04
CA TYR A 102 12.89 11.03 12.83
C TYR A 102 11.72 10.37 12.07
N PRO A 103 11.99 9.33 11.25
CA PRO A 103 11.03 8.86 10.24
C PRO A 103 10.09 7.79 10.79
N TRP A 104 10.40 7.24 11.97
CA TRP A 104 9.78 6.03 12.50
C TRP A 104 8.27 6.11 12.72
N PRO A 105 7.69 7.19 13.25
CA PRO A 105 6.23 7.28 13.37
C PRO A 105 5.55 7.20 12.01
N TRP A 106 6.11 7.86 10.99
CA TRP A 106 5.56 7.86 9.64
C TRP A 106 5.68 6.49 8.99
N ILE A 107 6.84 5.84 9.09
CA ILE A 107 7.06 4.46 8.60
C ILE A 107 6.06 3.51 9.25
N ASN A 108 5.97 3.50 10.58
CA ASN A 108 5.10 2.57 11.31
C ASN A 108 3.62 2.82 11.02
N THR A 109 3.21 4.08 10.89
CA THR A 109 1.82 4.42 10.56
C THR A 109 1.48 4.04 9.13
N ALA A 110 2.39 4.28 8.17
CA ALA A 110 2.19 3.89 6.78
C ALA A 110 1.99 2.37 6.64
N PHE A 111 2.92 1.58 7.18
CA PHE A 111 2.81 0.13 7.20
C PHE A 111 1.60 -0.37 8.01
N GLY A 112 1.29 0.25 9.15
CA GLY A 112 0.15 -0.15 9.96
C GLY A 112 -1.18 -0.01 9.22
N ILE A 113 -1.38 1.12 8.52
CA ILE A 113 -2.60 1.38 7.73
C ILE A 113 -2.65 0.47 6.51
N SER A 114 -1.55 0.30 5.78
CA SER A 114 -1.53 -0.54 4.58
C SER A 114 -1.74 -2.03 4.91
N MET A 115 -1.12 -2.54 5.98
CA MET A 115 -1.33 -3.92 6.41
C MET A 115 -2.77 -4.15 6.89
N ALA A 116 -3.37 -3.16 7.54
CA ALA A 116 -4.78 -3.24 7.94
C ALA A 116 -5.72 -3.33 6.73
N LEU A 117 -5.39 -2.71 5.59
CA LEU A 117 -6.12 -2.88 4.34
C LEU A 117 -6.11 -4.34 3.89
N TRP A 118 -4.91 -4.94 3.77
CA TRP A 118 -4.79 -6.34 3.32
C TRP A 118 -5.44 -7.32 4.29
N ALA A 119 -5.29 -7.11 5.59
CA ALA A 119 -5.98 -7.91 6.60
C ALA A 119 -7.51 -7.79 6.49
N THR A 120 -8.02 -6.59 6.20
CA THR A 120 -9.46 -6.37 5.96
C THR A 120 -9.93 -7.15 4.73
N PHE A 121 -9.16 -7.15 3.63
CA PHE A 121 -9.49 -7.94 2.45
C PHE A 121 -9.55 -9.44 2.74
N LEU A 122 -8.60 -9.99 3.50
CA LEU A 122 -8.63 -11.41 3.90
C LEU A 122 -9.88 -11.75 4.72
N VAL A 123 -10.29 -10.87 5.64
CA VAL A 123 -11.54 -11.06 6.41
C VAL A 123 -12.76 -10.99 5.50
N MET A 124 -12.78 -10.04 4.55
CA MET A 124 -13.88 -9.92 3.60
C MET A 124 -13.96 -11.13 2.66
N GLU A 125 -12.84 -11.69 2.24
CA GLU A 125 -12.82 -12.89 1.40
C GLU A 125 -13.42 -14.10 2.10
N GLU A 126 -13.18 -14.25 3.40
CA GLU A 126 -13.84 -15.29 4.20
C GLU A 126 -15.35 -15.05 4.27
N ILE A 127 -15.78 -13.83 4.58
CA ILE A 127 -17.21 -13.47 4.68
C ILE A 127 -17.94 -13.73 3.35
N PHE A 128 -17.34 -13.30 2.24
CA PHE A 128 -17.92 -13.37 0.90
C PHE A 128 -17.49 -14.60 0.10
N ILE A 129 -16.77 -15.56 0.69
CA ILE A 129 -16.35 -16.82 0.03
C ILE A 129 -15.58 -16.54 -1.28
N ALA A 130 -14.66 -15.56 -1.25
CA ALA A 130 -13.96 -15.02 -2.42
C ALA A 130 -12.50 -15.51 -2.54
N TYR A 131 -12.27 -16.80 -2.30
CA TYR A 131 -10.93 -17.42 -2.23
C TYR A 131 -10.05 -17.27 -3.48
N ALA A 132 -10.62 -16.86 -4.61
CA ALA A 132 -9.87 -16.60 -5.84
C ALA A 132 -8.86 -15.45 -5.69
N PHE A 133 -9.10 -14.51 -4.75
CA PHE A 133 -8.26 -13.34 -4.53
C PHE A 133 -7.29 -13.50 -3.33
N GLU A 134 -7.55 -14.48 -2.45
CA GLU A 134 -6.86 -14.67 -1.17
C GLU A 134 -5.35 -14.78 -1.31
N ALA A 135 -4.88 -15.61 -2.25
CA ALA A 135 -3.45 -15.81 -2.46
C ALA A 135 -2.72 -14.49 -2.80
N THR A 136 -3.38 -13.56 -3.48
CA THR A 136 -2.81 -12.24 -3.80
C THR A 136 -2.70 -11.39 -2.55
N HIS A 137 -3.76 -11.29 -1.75
CA HIS A 137 -3.76 -10.46 -0.54
C HIS A 137 -2.84 -11.00 0.55
N ILE A 138 -2.73 -12.32 0.71
CA ILE A 138 -1.74 -12.95 1.61
C ILE A 138 -0.33 -12.55 1.19
N ARG A 139 0.01 -12.64 -0.11
CA ARG A 139 1.35 -12.27 -0.61
C ARG A 139 1.67 -10.81 -0.38
N LEU A 140 0.71 -9.91 -0.57
CA LEU A 140 0.89 -8.48 -0.34
C LEU A 140 1.08 -8.17 1.15
N LEU A 141 0.28 -8.78 2.03
CA LEU A 141 0.45 -8.66 3.48
C LEU A 141 1.83 -9.17 3.94
N ILE A 142 2.24 -10.36 3.47
CA ILE A 142 3.57 -10.93 3.78
C ILE A 142 4.68 -10.02 3.26
N LEU A 143 4.54 -9.47 2.04
CA LEU A 143 5.52 -8.56 1.47
C LEU A 143 5.69 -7.30 2.32
N GLU A 144 4.59 -6.71 2.81
CA GLU A 144 4.64 -5.55 3.70
C GLU A 144 5.25 -5.88 5.06
N MET A 145 4.87 -7.01 5.66
CA MET A 145 5.46 -7.47 6.93
C MET A 145 6.98 -7.70 6.78
N ALA A 146 7.40 -8.38 5.72
CA ALA A 146 8.81 -8.62 5.42
C ALA A 146 9.56 -7.30 5.19
N ALA A 147 8.98 -6.38 4.43
CA ALA A 147 9.57 -5.06 4.20
C ALA A 147 9.70 -4.25 5.50
N LEU A 148 8.69 -4.27 6.37
CA LEU A 148 8.76 -3.61 7.67
C LEU A 148 9.87 -4.20 8.55
N LEU A 149 9.99 -5.53 8.61
CA LEU A 149 11.07 -6.23 9.32
C LEU A 149 12.45 -5.85 8.76
N VAL A 150 12.57 -5.73 7.43
CA VAL A 150 13.80 -5.28 6.77
C VAL A 150 14.13 -3.82 7.11
N VAL A 151 13.13 -2.94 7.07
CA VAL A 151 13.29 -1.51 7.38
C VAL A 151 13.68 -1.28 8.84
N HIS A 152 13.15 -2.06 9.79
CA HIS A 152 13.54 -2.00 11.20
C HIS A 152 14.85 -2.74 11.50
N GLY A 153 15.03 -3.93 10.94
CA GLY A 153 16.11 -4.85 11.32
C GLY A 153 17.47 -4.55 10.69
N LEU A 154 17.52 -3.92 9.52
CA LEU A 154 18.79 -3.61 8.88
C LEU A 154 19.45 -2.38 9.51
N PRO A 155 20.78 -2.38 9.74
CA PRO A 155 21.48 -1.18 10.18
C PRO A 155 21.50 -0.13 9.06
N HIS A 156 21.45 1.15 9.41
CA HIS A 156 21.69 2.27 8.51
C HIS A 156 22.32 3.41 9.31
N HIS A 157 23.03 4.31 8.63
CA HIS A 157 23.76 5.37 9.31
C HIS A 157 22.77 6.46 9.69
N THR A 158 22.49 6.62 10.97
CA THR A 158 21.89 7.86 11.46
C THR A 158 23.00 8.91 11.51
N SER A 159 22.78 10.07 10.89
CA SER A 159 23.74 11.18 10.88
C SER A 159 23.81 11.93 12.21
N GLU A 160 23.40 11.32 13.33
CA GLU A 160 23.32 11.95 14.66
C GLU A 160 24.67 11.99 15.41
N THR A 161 25.79 11.79 14.72
CA THR A 161 27.14 11.93 15.30
C THR A 161 27.98 12.95 14.53
N LEU A 162 27.50 14.19 14.43
CA LEU A 162 28.30 15.40 14.18
C LEU A 162 27.84 16.53 15.08
#